data_AF-A0A9E0QLX8-F1
#
_entry.id   AF-A0A9E0QLX8-F1
#
_cell.length_a   1.000
_cell.length_b   1.000
_cell.length_c   1.000
_cell.angle_alpha   90.00
_cell.angle_beta   90.00
_cell.angle_gamma   90.00
#
_symmetry.space_group_name_H-M   'P 1'
#
loop_
_entity.id
_entity.type
_entity.pdbx_description
1 polymer ?
#
loop_
_entity_poly.entity_id
_entity_poly.type
_entity_poly.pdbx_seq_one_letter_code
_entity_poly.pdbx_strand_id
1 'polypeptide(L)'
;MSTPIPFNSLLDIDGVMGAVRWRESVPGKGAATPPFLIEHIGDISEDRADRLMAHAEAAGLGVMGISQLSYQRASHDPTVVYPLDAYYLHSMRGSVVCTINRVAVLLDNKIKTDIQSLISQMILIDNL
;
A
#
# COMPACT_ATOMS: atom_id res chain seq x y z
N MET A 1 -12.64 14.03 10.85
CA MET A 1 -11.80 12.81 10.87
C MET A 1 -12.62 11.71 10.24
N SER A 2 -12.08 11.03 9.24
CA SER A 2 -12.71 9.84 8.66
C SER A 2 -12.65 8.67 9.66
N THR A 3 -13.68 7.83 9.67
CA THR A 3 -13.77 6.66 10.55
C THR A 3 -12.80 5.58 10.06
N PRO A 4 -11.92 5.04 10.92
CA PRO A 4 -11.08 3.91 10.55
C PRO A 4 -11.91 2.72 10.09
N ILE A 5 -11.43 1.99 9.08
CA ILE A 5 -12.08 0.77 8.61
C ILE A 5 -11.31 -0.47 9.09
N PRO A 6 -12.01 -1.58 9.40
CA PRO A 6 -11.35 -2.83 9.76
C PRO A 6 -10.52 -3.37 8.59
N PHE A 7 -9.30 -3.83 8.85
CA PHE A 7 -8.43 -4.38 7.80
C PHE A 7 -9.10 -5.52 7.01
N ASN A 8 -9.83 -6.39 7.70
CA ASN A 8 -10.50 -7.53 7.08
C ASN A 8 -11.61 -7.16 6.09
N SER A 9 -12.16 -5.93 6.14
CA SER A 9 -13.21 -5.50 5.21
C SER A 9 -12.68 -5.30 3.78
N LEU A 10 -11.36 -5.30 3.57
CA LEU A 10 -10.79 -5.27 2.22
C LEU A 10 -11.17 -6.51 1.39
N LEU A 11 -11.48 -7.64 2.03
CA LEU A 11 -11.94 -8.85 1.33
C LEU A 11 -13.37 -8.72 0.78
N ASP A 12 -14.13 -7.73 1.24
CA ASP A 12 -15.48 -7.46 0.72
C ASP A 12 -15.42 -6.75 -0.65
N ILE A 13 -14.24 -6.29 -1.07
CA ILE A 13 -14.03 -5.58 -2.34
C ILE A 13 -13.75 -6.57 -3.47
N ASP A 14 -14.54 -6.49 -4.54
CA ASP A 14 -14.39 -7.39 -5.68
C ASP A 14 -13.01 -7.26 -6.34
N GLY A 15 -12.42 -8.41 -6.66
CA GLY A 15 -11.07 -8.53 -7.19
C GLY A 15 -9.93 -8.53 -6.16
N VAL A 16 -10.20 -8.28 -4.87
CA VAL A 16 -9.18 -8.44 -3.81
C VAL A 16 -8.97 -9.93 -3.53
N MET A 17 -7.76 -10.43 -3.80
CA MET A 17 -7.38 -11.82 -3.51
C MET A 17 -6.81 -11.97 -2.10
N GLY A 18 -6.16 -10.92 -1.60
CA GLY A 18 -5.57 -10.89 -0.27
C GLY A 18 -4.90 -9.55 -0.01
N ALA A 19 -4.59 -9.31 1.26
CA ALA A 19 -3.97 -8.07 1.67
C ALA A 19 -2.99 -8.32 2.82
N VAL A 20 -2.05 -7.39 2.98
CA VAL A 20 -1.09 -7.35 4.08
C VAL A 20 -1.04 -5.94 4.66
N ARG A 21 -0.78 -5.86 5.97
CA ARG A 21 -0.42 -4.61 6.63
C ARG A 21 0.81 -4.83 7.50
N TRP A 22 1.68 -3.83 7.55
CA TRP A 22 2.97 -3.95 8.22
C TRP A 22 3.38 -2.63 8.86
N ARG A 23 4.44 -2.69 9.67
CA ARG A 23 5.10 -1.51 10.23
C ARG A 23 6.59 -1.54 9.99
N GLU A 24 7.22 -0.38 10.08
CA GLU A 24 8.67 -0.31 10.13
C GLU A 24 9.19 -1.01 11.38
N SER A 25 10.35 -1.68 11.26
CA SER A 25 11.09 -2.16 12.43
C SER A 25 11.55 -1.01 13.33
N VAL A 26 12.01 0.07 12.71
CA VAL A 26 12.44 1.28 13.40
C VAL A 26 11.86 2.47 12.65
N PRO A 27 11.06 3.33 13.32
CA PRO A 27 10.45 4.49 12.69
C PRO A 27 11.47 5.36 11.95
N GLY A 28 11.19 5.67 10.69
CA GLY A 28 12.04 6.50 9.84
C GLY A 28 13.33 5.82 9.35
N LYS A 29 13.51 4.52 9.60
CA LYS A 29 14.64 3.72 9.10
C LYS A 29 14.21 2.58 8.19
N GLY A 30 13.03 2.66 7.55
CA GLY A 30 12.51 1.62 6.66
C GLY A 30 13.50 1.12 5.60
N ALA A 31 14.40 1.98 5.09
CA ALA A 31 15.43 1.58 4.14
C ALA A 31 16.59 0.75 4.72
N ALA A 32 16.80 0.80 6.04
CA ALA A 32 17.95 0.20 6.73
C ALA A 32 17.58 -1.03 7.57
N THR A 33 16.29 -1.29 7.79
CA THR A 33 15.80 -2.40 8.61
C THR A 33 14.60 -3.06 7.95
N PRO A 34 14.51 -4.40 7.92
CA PRO A 34 13.36 -5.11 7.33
C PRO A 34 12.04 -4.68 7.97
N PRO A 35 10.91 -4.61 7.23
CA PRO A 35 9.59 -4.37 7.82
C PRO A 35 9.10 -5.58 8.63
N PHE A 36 8.12 -5.36 9.52
CA PHE A 36 7.42 -6.42 10.25
C PHE A 36 5.98 -6.56 9.77
N LEU A 37 5.65 -7.75 9.24
CA LEU A 37 4.29 -8.10 8.90
C LEU A 37 3.45 -8.15 10.18
N ILE A 38 2.37 -7.37 10.23
CA ILE A 38 1.45 -7.35 11.38
C ILE A 38 0.34 -8.37 11.15
N GLU A 39 -0.25 -8.34 9.96
CA GLU A 39 -1.42 -9.14 9.64
C GLU A 39 -1.51 -9.36 8.13
N HIS A 40 -2.00 -10.54 7.73
CA HIS A 40 -2.38 -10.84 6.36
C HIS A 40 -3.76 -11.50 6.32
N ILE A 41 -4.50 -11.27 5.23
CA ILE A 41 -5.87 -11.76 5.02
C ILE A 41 -6.05 -12.25 3.58
N GLY A 42 -7.10 -13.05 3.35
CA GLY A 42 -7.47 -13.57 2.04
C GLY A 42 -6.75 -14.88 1.67
N ASP A 43 -6.87 -15.27 0.41
CA ASP A 43 -6.31 -16.52 -0.12
C ASP A 43 -4.84 -16.33 -0.56
N ILE A 44 -4.00 -15.99 0.41
CA ILE A 44 -2.55 -15.89 0.24
C ILE A 44 -1.83 -16.66 1.35
N SER A 45 -0.80 -17.43 0.98
CA SER A 45 0.06 -18.08 1.97
C SER A 45 0.90 -17.06 2.73
N GLU A 46 1.35 -17.43 3.92
CA GLU A 46 2.25 -16.62 4.75
C GLU A 46 3.52 -16.19 3.98
N ASP A 47 4.19 -17.12 3.29
CA ASP A 47 5.34 -16.83 2.43
C ASP A 47 4.99 -15.85 1.28
N ARG A 48 3.77 -15.90 0.74
CA ARG A 48 3.32 -14.93 -0.27
C ARG A 48 3.02 -13.56 0.35
N ALA A 49 2.47 -13.52 1.56
CA ALA A 49 2.24 -12.30 2.32
C ALA A 49 3.55 -11.60 2.67
N ASP A 50 4.55 -12.33 3.16
CA ASP A 50 5.88 -11.79 3.47
C ASP A 50 6.55 -11.18 2.24
N ARG A 51 6.52 -11.88 1.10
CA ARG A 51 7.05 -11.32 -0.16
C ARG A 51 6.28 -10.11 -0.64
N LEU A 52 4.94 -10.11 -0.51
CA LEU A 52 4.12 -8.97 -0.89
C LEU A 52 4.49 -7.74 -0.06
N MET A 53 4.58 -7.90 1.27
CA MET A 53 5.04 -6.84 2.17
C MET A 53 6.45 -6.36 1.80
N ALA A 54 7.42 -7.25 1.67
CA ALA A 54 8.81 -6.87 1.43
C ALA A 54 8.98 -6.09 0.11
N HIS A 55 8.34 -6.55 -0.97
CA HIS A 55 8.36 -5.84 -2.25
C HIS A 55 7.60 -4.52 -2.19
N ALA A 56 6.47 -4.47 -1.46
CA ALA A 56 5.71 -3.25 -1.29
C ALA A 56 6.48 -2.20 -0.49
N GLU A 57 7.15 -2.57 0.59
CA GLU A 57 8.02 -1.64 1.33
C GLU A 57 9.16 -1.12 0.44
N ALA A 58 9.85 -2.01 -0.29
CA ALA A 58 10.95 -1.61 -1.17
C ALA A 58 10.51 -0.62 -2.26
N ALA A 59 9.38 -0.88 -2.93
CA ALA A 59 8.82 0.03 -3.93
C ALA A 59 8.30 1.33 -3.29
N GLY A 60 7.64 1.22 -2.13
CA GLY A 60 7.12 2.35 -1.35
C GLY A 60 8.21 3.33 -0.92
N LEU A 61 9.41 2.85 -0.57
CA LEU A 61 10.56 3.72 -0.27
C LEU A 61 10.97 4.59 -1.46
N GLY A 62 10.93 4.05 -2.68
CA GLY A 62 11.16 4.84 -3.90
C GLY A 62 10.08 5.89 -4.13
N VAL A 63 8.82 5.52 -3.93
CA VAL A 63 7.66 6.42 -4.06
C VAL A 63 7.70 7.53 -2.99
N MET A 64 8.05 7.20 -1.75
CA MET A 64 8.26 8.17 -0.68
C MET A 64 9.39 9.16 -1.01
N GLY A 65 10.50 8.67 -1.59
CA GLY A 65 11.57 9.53 -2.09
C GLY A 65 11.11 10.52 -3.15
N ILE A 66 10.32 10.06 -4.13
CA ILE A 66 9.70 10.93 -5.16
C ILE A 66 8.77 11.94 -4.50
N SER A 67 7.93 11.50 -3.55
CA SER A 67 7.01 12.38 -2.81
C SER A 67 7.75 13.50 -2.10
N GLN A 68 8.88 13.20 -1.45
CA GLN A 68 9.71 14.18 -0.75
C GLN A 68 10.30 15.22 -1.71
N LEU A 69 10.76 14.81 -2.89
CA LEU A 69 11.27 15.73 -3.92
C LEU A 69 10.14 16.61 -4.47
N SER A 70 8.95 16.05 -4.71
CA SER A 70 7.76 16.79 -5.13
C SER A 70 7.34 17.81 -4.07
N TYR A 71 7.36 17.45 -2.79
CA TYR A 71 7.03 18.35 -1.68
C TYR A 71 7.87 19.62 -1.70
N GLN A 72 9.18 19.49 -1.89
CA GLN A 72 10.11 20.62 -1.95
C GLN A 72 9.81 21.59 -3.10
N ARG A 73 9.11 21.14 -4.15
CA ARG A 73 8.73 21.97 -5.30
C ARG A 73 7.27 22.43 -5.26
N ALA A 74 6.43 21.84 -4.40
CA ALA A 74 4.99 22.06 -4.40
C ALA A 74 4.56 23.52 -4.18
N SER A 75 5.35 24.32 -3.44
CA SER A 75 5.10 25.75 -3.26
C SER A 75 5.33 26.60 -4.52
N HIS A 76 6.04 26.06 -5.52
CA HIS A 76 6.48 26.77 -6.72
C HIS A 76 5.96 26.13 -8.02
N ASP A 77 5.49 24.89 -7.96
CA ASP A 77 4.98 24.15 -9.11
C ASP A 77 3.72 23.37 -8.70
N PRO A 78 2.52 23.83 -9.09
CA PRO A 78 1.26 23.17 -8.74
C PRO A 78 1.01 21.88 -9.53
N THR A 79 1.88 21.53 -10.49
CA THR A 79 1.73 20.31 -11.32
C THR A 79 2.38 19.09 -10.69
N VAL A 80 3.11 19.25 -9.58
CA VAL A 80 3.75 18.13 -8.88
C VAL A 80 2.72 17.25 -8.19
N VAL A 81 2.96 15.95 -8.23
CA VAL A 81 2.09 14.95 -7.62
C VAL A 81 2.50 14.78 -6.15
N TYR A 82 1.88 15.60 -5.28
CA TYR A 82 2.07 15.58 -3.82
C TYR A 82 0.80 16.07 -3.10
N PRO A 83 0.43 15.49 -1.93
CA PRO A 83 0.98 14.28 -1.33
C PRO A 83 0.63 13.02 -2.12
N LEU A 84 1.41 11.95 -1.94
CA LEU A 84 1.11 10.65 -2.53
C LEU A 84 0.46 9.77 -1.47
N ASP A 85 -0.72 9.25 -1.75
CA ASP A 85 -1.43 8.34 -0.84
C ASP A 85 -1.10 6.87 -1.11
N ALA A 86 -0.83 6.52 -2.37
CA ALA A 86 -0.64 5.16 -2.84
C ALA A 86 0.05 5.07 -4.20
N TYR A 87 0.39 3.85 -4.61
CA TYR A 87 0.81 3.51 -5.95
C TYR A 87 0.20 2.16 -6.39
N TYR A 88 0.15 1.95 -7.71
CA TYR A 88 -0.38 0.75 -8.34
C TYR A 88 0.67 0.12 -9.28
N LEU A 89 0.85 -1.19 -9.16
CA LEU A 89 1.73 -1.99 -10.00
C LEU A 89 0.90 -3.04 -10.73
N HIS A 90 0.85 -2.95 -12.06
CA HIS A 90 0.25 -3.98 -12.88
C HIS A 90 1.30 -5.05 -13.24
N SER A 91 0.99 -6.32 -12.99
CA SER A 91 1.87 -7.44 -13.33
C SER A 91 1.09 -8.59 -13.95
N MET A 92 1.77 -9.50 -14.65
CA MET A 92 1.15 -10.59 -15.43
C MET A 92 0.24 -11.50 -14.59
N ARG A 93 0.55 -11.72 -13.30
CA ARG A 93 -0.13 -12.74 -12.45
C ARG A 93 -0.97 -12.15 -11.31
N GLY A 94 -1.21 -10.86 -11.34
CA GLY A 94 -1.92 -10.12 -10.31
C GLY A 94 -1.31 -8.74 -10.14
N SER A 95 -2.14 -7.77 -9.79
CA SER A 95 -1.69 -6.39 -9.58
C SER A 95 -1.57 -6.11 -8.09
N VAL A 96 -0.77 -5.11 -7.75
CA VAL A 96 -0.60 -4.67 -6.36
C VAL A 96 -1.00 -3.21 -6.23
N VAL A 97 -1.88 -2.91 -5.29
CA VAL A 97 -2.10 -1.55 -4.79
C VAL A 97 -1.42 -1.46 -3.44
N CYS A 98 -0.65 -0.41 -3.21
CA CYS A 98 0.00 -0.19 -1.93
C CYS A 98 -0.15 1.27 -1.53
N THR A 99 -0.52 1.50 -0.28
CA THR A 99 -0.64 2.82 0.33
C THR A 99 0.59 3.18 1.15
N ILE A 100 0.83 4.48 1.33
CA ILE A 100 1.96 4.97 2.14
C ILE A 100 1.79 4.66 3.64
N ASN A 101 0.55 4.45 4.11
CA ASN A 101 0.30 3.97 5.47
C ASN A 101 0.66 2.49 5.67
N ARG A 102 1.31 1.80 4.72
CA ARG A 102 1.81 0.40 4.82
C ARG A 102 0.71 -0.66 4.83
N VAL A 103 -0.15 -0.55 3.83
CA VAL A 103 -1.13 -1.59 3.48
C VAL A 103 -0.94 -1.92 2.00
N ALA A 104 -0.95 -3.21 1.66
CA ALA A 104 -0.87 -3.66 0.28
C ALA A 104 -1.96 -4.70 0.00
N VAL A 105 -2.56 -4.58 -1.17
CA VAL A 105 -3.62 -5.45 -1.67
C VAL A 105 -3.13 -6.13 -2.95
N LEU A 106 -3.30 -7.44 -3.02
CA LEU A 106 -3.13 -8.23 -4.22
C LEU A 106 -4.48 -8.35 -4.95
N LEU A 107 -4.50 -7.97 -6.22
CA LEU A 107 -5.68 -7.98 -7.07
C LEU A 107 -5.65 -9.11 -8.10
N ASP A 108 -6.82 -9.69 -8.37
CA ASP A 108 -7.05 -10.52 -9.56
C ASP A 108 -7.25 -9.62 -10.77
N ASN A 109 -6.33 -9.70 -11.74
CA ASN A 109 -6.38 -8.93 -12.96
C ASN A 109 -7.57 -9.24 -13.87
N LYS A 110 -8.28 -10.35 -13.63
CA LYS A 110 -9.49 -10.68 -14.39
C LYS A 110 -10.69 -9.83 -13.99
N ILE A 111 -10.64 -9.20 -12.81
CA ILE A 111 -11.71 -8.39 -12.26
C ILE A 111 -11.35 -6.91 -12.41
N LYS A 112 -12.32 -6.12 -12.86
CA LYS A 112 -12.16 -4.67 -12.98
C LYS A 112 -12.45 -4.02 -11.62
N THR A 113 -11.43 -3.90 -10.79
CA THR A 113 -11.51 -3.19 -9.52
C THR A 113 -11.31 -1.68 -9.71
N ASP A 114 -12.13 -0.86 -9.05
CA ASP A 114 -11.93 0.59 -8.98
C ASP A 114 -10.77 0.90 -8.00
N ILE A 115 -9.61 1.19 -8.58
CA ILE A 115 -8.38 1.46 -7.83
C ILE A 115 -8.50 2.74 -6.97
N GLN A 116 -9.21 3.77 -7.44
CA GLN A 116 -9.32 5.03 -6.68
C GLN A 116 -10.18 4.83 -5.43
N SER A 117 -11.31 4.13 -5.59
CA SER A 117 -12.17 3.76 -4.47
C SER A 117 -11.45 2.83 -3.49
N LEU A 118 -10.69 1.85 -3.99
CA LEU A 118 -9.89 0.95 -3.17
C LEU A 118 -8.84 1.70 -2.34
N ILE A 119 -8.07 2.60 -2.95
CA ILE A 119 -7.08 3.43 -2.24
C ILE A 119 -7.75 4.24 -1.13
N SER A 120 -8.89 4.87 -1.44
CA SER A 120 -9.66 5.68 -0.48
C SER A 120 -10.10 4.88 0.75
N GLN A 121 -10.31 3.58 0.61
CA GLN A 121 -10.59 2.68 1.73
C GLN A 121 -9.30 2.26 2.44
N MET A 122 -8.26 1.85 1.70
CA MET A 122 -6.99 1.36 2.27
C MET A 122 -6.30 2.38 3.17
N ILE A 123 -6.36 3.68 2.85
CA ILE A 123 -5.75 4.74 3.67
C ILE A 123 -6.43 4.93 5.04
N LEU A 124 -7.66 4.40 5.21
CA LEU A 124 -8.43 4.46 6.45
C LEU A 124 -8.15 3.27 7.38
N ILE A 125 -7.31 2.32 6.96
CA ILE A 125 -6.88 1.21 7.81
C ILE A 125 -5.83 1.71 8.77
N ASP A 126 -6.06 1.42 10.05
CA ASP A 126 -5.14 1.80 11.11
C ASP A 126 -3.99 0.80 11.24
N ASN A 127 -2.79 1.32 11.44
CA ASN A 127 -1.53 0.56 11.53
C ASN A 127 -0.79 0.85 12.84
N LEU A 128 -1.56 0.88 13.95
CA LEU A 128 -1.05 0.92 15.33
C LEU A 128 0.02 -0.15 15.59
#